data_AF-A0A0R2S1W3-F1
#
_entry.id   AF-A0A0R2S1W3-F1
#
_cell.length_a   1.000
_cell.length_b   1.000
_cell.length_c   1.000
_cell.angle_alpha   90.00
_cell.angle_beta   90.00
_cell.angle_gamma   90.00
#
_symmetry.space_group_name_H-M   'P 1'
#
loop_
_entity.id
_entity.type
_entity.pdbx_description
1 polymer ?
#
loop_
_entity_poly.entity_id
_entity_poly.type
_entity_poly.pdbx_seq_one_letter_code
_entity_poly.pdbx_strand_id
1 'polypeptide(L)'
;MRAIFPLFSILILVSCQSPQNGPKVTLQDDVYYLASDALEGRESGTKGEKMATAYLAERFAAIGLEQKGDSGYFQTFNFKQGSNPHQTNQIVDSVTSATGQGINVIGYLDRNADKTVVIGAHLDHLGYGGEGSLFRDTIPSIHNGADDNASGVALMLYLAQALKDEPTSQTNYLFIGFAGEEKGLLGSNYFAKNPTIDLAEVNFMINMDMVGRLNQEETVAVHGVGTSPIFKQVLFANNDQGLTIAEHESGVGPSDHTSFYLVDLPVLHFFTGQHEDYHKPSDDAEKINYAGMEKIGTYILAVINDLDDDPKLTFRKTKNESEETPRFKVGLGVVPDYLFTGSGMRIDGVSQDKPAQKAGLQKGDVVVRLGDSTVTDMMSYMRALSSFSGGDKTQAVIERDDQTLKVQIEF
;
A
#
# COMPACT_ATOMS: atom_id res chain seq x y z
N MET A 1 6.94 85.05 12.27
CA MET A 1 7.42 83.67 12.06
C MET A 1 6.29 82.73 12.42
N ARG A 2 5.72 81.99 11.47
CA ARG A 2 4.70 80.97 11.72
C ARG A 2 5.41 79.61 11.67
N ALA A 3 5.40 78.88 12.78
CA ALA A 3 5.97 77.54 12.86
C ALA A 3 4.98 76.53 12.28
N ILE A 4 5.44 75.74 11.31
CA ILE A 4 4.71 74.65 10.67
C ILE A 4 5.21 73.36 11.33
N PHE A 5 4.31 72.63 12.00
CA PHE A 5 4.58 71.26 12.47
C PHE A 5 4.19 70.26 11.38
N PRO A 6 5.06 69.33 10.96
CA PRO A 6 4.66 68.27 10.04
C PRO A 6 3.94 67.17 10.83
N LEU A 7 2.74 66.83 10.39
CA LEU A 7 1.96 65.70 10.89
C LEU A 7 2.55 64.42 10.28
N PHE A 8 3.23 63.61 11.09
CA PHE A 8 3.75 62.31 10.67
C PHE A 8 2.60 61.29 10.73
N SER A 9 2.03 60.94 9.58
CA SER A 9 1.04 59.86 9.46
C SER A 9 1.77 58.51 9.53
N ILE A 10 1.63 57.82 10.67
CA ILE A 10 2.06 56.43 10.83
C ILE A 10 1.09 55.55 10.05
N LEU A 11 1.56 54.99 8.92
CA LEU A 11 0.87 53.93 8.20
C LEU A 11 1.06 52.62 8.98
N ILE A 12 0.03 52.16 9.68
CA ILE A 12 -0.01 50.83 10.27
C ILE A 12 -0.38 49.86 9.14
N LEU A 13 0.60 49.15 8.60
CA LEU A 13 0.37 48.01 7.72
C LEU A 13 -0.16 46.86 8.58
N VAL A 14 -1.48 46.76 8.70
CA VAL A 14 -2.14 45.56 9.23
C VAL A 14 -2.01 44.47 8.16
N SER A 15 -1.06 43.56 8.37
CA SER A 15 -0.99 42.30 7.63
C SER A 15 -2.24 41.49 8.00
N CYS A 16 -3.22 41.43 7.09
CA CYS A 16 -4.28 40.44 7.17
C CYS A 16 -3.69 39.06 6.84
N GLN A 17 -3.15 38.37 7.86
CA GLN A 17 -3.10 36.92 7.81
C GLN A 17 -4.54 36.44 7.99
N SER A 18 -5.20 36.07 6.89
CA SER A 18 -6.43 35.30 6.95
C SER A 18 -6.11 34.00 7.69
N PRO A 19 -6.75 33.69 8.84
CA PRO A 19 -6.53 32.41 9.49
C PRO A 19 -7.06 31.31 8.57
N GLN A 20 -6.17 30.54 7.96
CA GLN A 20 -6.49 29.27 7.31
C GLN A 20 -6.73 28.20 8.38
N ASN A 21 -7.71 28.42 9.25
CA ASN A 21 -8.03 27.51 10.34
C ASN A 21 -9.44 26.95 10.14
N GLY A 22 -9.62 26.23 9.03
CA GLY A 22 -10.57 25.11 9.04
C GLY A 22 -10.00 24.01 9.95
N PRO A 23 -10.84 23.09 10.46
CA PRO A 23 -10.35 21.94 11.19
C PRO A 23 -9.37 21.16 10.29
N LYS A 24 -8.14 20.90 10.78
CA LYS A 24 -7.17 20.05 10.09
C LYS A 24 -7.73 18.64 10.05
N VAL A 25 -7.91 18.10 8.85
CA VAL A 25 -8.39 16.72 8.68
C VAL A 25 -7.29 15.77 9.11
N THR A 26 -7.62 14.82 9.98
CA THR A 26 -6.66 13.88 10.56
C THR A 26 -6.53 12.61 9.72
N LEU A 27 -5.48 11.82 9.97
CA LEU A 27 -5.34 10.46 9.45
C LEU A 27 -6.58 9.61 9.70
N GLN A 28 -7.16 9.75 10.90
CA GLN A 28 -8.37 9.04 11.27
C GLN A 28 -9.57 9.47 10.42
N ASP A 29 -9.78 10.78 10.25
CA ASP A 29 -10.88 11.28 9.43
C ASP A 29 -10.78 10.81 7.96
N ASP A 30 -9.56 10.73 7.43
CA ASP A 30 -9.28 10.18 6.10
C ASP A 30 -9.72 8.72 5.96
N VAL A 31 -9.26 7.86 6.87
CA VAL A 31 -9.61 6.43 6.86
C VAL A 31 -11.11 6.25 7.04
N TYR A 32 -11.74 6.95 7.99
CA TYR A 32 -13.18 6.84 8.24
C TYR A 32 -14.02 7.24 7.04
N TYR A 33 -13.62 8.26 6.29
CA TYR A 33 -14.33 8.63 5.06
C TYR A 33 -14.13 7.57 3.98
N LEU A 34 -12.86 7.23 3.69
CA LEU A 34 -12.51 6.33 2.60
C LEU A 34 -13.13 4.95 2.81
N ALA A 35 -13.09 4.42 4.03
CA ALA A 35 -13.63 3.11 4.42
C ALA A 35 -15.10 3.15 4.88
N SER A 36 -15.86 4.18 4.49
CA SER A 36 -17.29 4.22 4.82
C SER A 36 -18.14 3.42 3.82
N ASP A 37 -19.22 2.81 4.31
CA ASP A 37 -20.22 2.12 3.48
C ASP A 37 -20.75 2.97 2.32
N ALA A 38 -20.73 4.31 2.46
CA ALA A 38 -21.16 5.25 1.42
C ALA A 38 -20.30 5.15 0.14
N LEU A 39 -19.06 4.69 0.26
CA LEU A 39 -18.13 4.47 -0.84
C LEU A 39 -18.21 3.05 -1.40
N GLU A 40 -19.11 2.19 -0.91
CA GLU A 40 -19.47 0.90 -1.52
C GLU A 40 -18.23 0.02 -1.82
N GLY A 41 -17.19 0.11 -0.99
CA GLY A 41 -15.92 -0.63 -1.12
C GLY A 41 -15.01 -0.22 -2.27
N ARG A 42 -15.22 0.96 -2.87
CA ARG A 42 -14.30 1.63 -3.81
C ARG A 42 -13.84 0.81 -5.02
N GLU A 43 -14.60 -0.20 -5.46
CA GLU A 43 -14.21 -1.01 -6.62
C GLU A 43 -14.05 -0.15 -7.88
N SER A 44 -12.97 -0.37 -8.64
CA SER A 44 -12.72 0.40 -9.86
C SER A 44 -13.84 0.29 -10.89
N GLY A 45 -14.24 1.43 -11.44
CA GLY A 45 -15.36 1.60 -12.36
C GLY A 45 -16.71 1.84 -11.67
N THR A 46 -16.79 1.79 -10.33
CA THR A 46 -18.04 1.98 -9.59
C THR A 46 -18.30 3.43 -9.18
N LYS A 47 -19.47 3.67 -8.57
CA LYS A 47 -19.79 4.95 -7.93
C LYS A 47 -18.86 5.22 -6.73
N GLY A 48 -18.51 4.17 -5.99
CA GLY A 48 -17.59 4.23 -4.86
C GLY A 48 -16.23 4.82 -5.20
N GLU A 49 -15.58 4.29 -6.25
CA GLU A 49 -14.31 4.83 -6.75
C GLU A 49 -14.43 6.31 -7.15
N LYS A 50 -15.52 6.70 -7.82
CA LYS A 50 -15.73 8.11 -8.21
C LYS A 50 -15.84 9.05 -7.01
N MET A 51 -16.44 8.59 -5.92
CA MET A 51 -16.51 9.35 -4.68
C MET A 51 -15.14 9.42 -3.99
N ALA A 52 -14.40 8.30 -3.93
CA ALA A 52 -13.05 8.24 -3.38
C ALA A 52 -12.06 9.14 -4.15
N THR A 53 -12.12 9.12 -5.48
CA THR A 53 -11.24 9.93 -6.34
C THR A 53 -11.54 11.41 -6.24
N ALA A 54 -12.82 11.79 -6.15
CA ALA A 54 -13.22 13.17 -5.89
C ALA A 54 -12.72 13.64 -4.52
N TYR A 55 -12.87 12.82 -3.48
CA TYR A 55 -12.36 13.12 -2.14
C TYR A 55 -10.84 13.34 -2.14
N LEU A 56 -10.08 12.42 -2.76
CA LEU A 56 -8.62 12.55 -2.81
C LEU A 56 -8.18 13.81 -3.56
N ALA A 57 -8.86 14.16 -4.66
CA ALA A 57 -8.60 15.40 -5.39
C ALA A 57 -8.91 16.66 -4.55
N GLU A 58 -10.01 16.66 -3.79
CA GLU A 58 -10.34 17.73 -2.85
C GLU A 58 -9.29 17.86 -1.74
N ARG A 59 -8.79 16.73 -1.22
CA ARG A 59 -7.72 16.70 -0.22
C ARG A 59 -6.39 17.22 -0.76
N PHE A 60 -6.00 16.82 -1.97
CA PHE A 60 -4.81 17.39 -2.64
C PHE A 60 -4.95 18.90 -2.86
N ALA A 61 -6.12 19.38 -3.27
CA ALA A 61 -6.38 20.81 -3.42
C ALA A 61 -6.33 21.56 -2.08
N ALA A 62 -6.85 20.97 -1.00
CA ALA A 62 -6.81 21.57 0.34
C ALA A 62 -5.38 21.69 0.90
N ILE A 63 -4.49 20.73 0.59
CA ILE A 63 -3.06 20.79 0.94
C ILE A 63 -2.32 21.83 0.07
N GLY A 64 -2.88 22.18 -1.09
CA GLY A 64 -2.28 23.11 -2.04
C GLY A 64 -1.31 22.44 -3.02
N LEU A 65 -1.53 21.17 -3.33
CA LEU A 65 -0.81 20.47 -4.39
C LEU A 65 -1.28 20.94 -5.77
N GLU A 66 -0.40 20.86 -6.76
CA GLU A 66 -0.71 21.12 -8.15
C GLU A 66 -1.35 19.90 -8.83
N GLN A 67 -2.17 20.17 -9.85
CA GLN A 67 -2.84 19.17 -10.66
C GLN A 67 -1.88 18.60 -11.70
N LYS A 68 -1.66 17.27 -11.69
CA LYS A 68 -0.72 16.61 -12.63
C LYS A 68 -1.32 15.37 -13.31
N GLY A 69 -2.64 15.28 -13.39
CA GLY A 69 -3.33 14.31 -14.25
C GLY A 69 -3.47 14.82 -15.69
N ASP A 70 -3.93 13.94 -16.58
CA ASP A 70 -4.25 14.32 -17.98
C ASP A 70 -5.44 15.30 -18.04
N SER A 71 -6.30 15.27 -17.03
CA SER A 71 -7.43 16.18 -16.83
C SER A 71 -7.53 16.61 -15.37
N GLY A 72 -6.86 17.71 -15.01
CA GLY A 72 -6.81 18.21 -13.64
C GLY A 72 -6.01 17.25 -12.75
N TYR A 73 -6.56 16.79 -11.63
CA TYR A 73 -5.93 15.74 -10.81
C TYR A 73 -6.06 14.35 -11.42
N PHE A 74 -6.91 14.15 -12.43
CA PHE A 74 -7.32 12.81 -12.85
C PHE A 74 -6.54 12.31 -14.06
N GLN A 75 -6.05 11.08 -13.99
CA GLN A 75 -5.58 10.30 -15.11
C GLN A 75 -6.49 9.08 -15.29
N THR A 76 -7.24 9.07 -16.40
CA THR A 76 -8.25 8.04 -16.67
C THR A 76 -7.75 7.03 -17.68
N PHE A 77 -8.05 5.75 -17.47
CA PHE A 77 -7.75 4.69 -18.42
C PHE A 77 -8.90 3.69 -18.50
N ASN A 78 -9.07 3.04 -19.65
CA ASN A 78 -10.08 2.02 -19.81
C ASN A 78 -9.47 0.63 -19.59
N PHE A 79 -10.23 -0.27 -18.98
CA PHE A 79 -9.81 -1.65 -18.80
C PHE A 79 -10.90 -2.63 -19.23
N LYS A 80 -10.46 -3.82 -19.62
CA LYS A 80 -11.29 -4.98 -19.91
C LYS A 80 -10.99 -6.06 -18.86
N GLN A 81 -12.02 -6.42 -18.12
CA GLN A 81 -11.98 -7.48 -17.15
C GLN A 81 -11.94 -8.84 -17.86
N GLY A 82 -11.12 -9.76 -17.35
CA GLY A 82 -11.08 -11.13 -17.83
C GLY A 82 -12.47 -11.77 -17.76
N SER A 83 -12.85 -12.54 -18.79
CA SER A 83 -14.16 -13.22 -18.81
C SER A 83 -14.22 -14.49 -17.94
N ASN A 84 -13.08 -14.90 -17.38
CA ASN A 84 -12.95 -16.06 -16.50
C ASN A 84 -11.70 -15.93 -15.61
N PRO A 85 -11.58 -16.73 -14.53
CA PRO A 85 -10.48 -16.65 -13.54
C PRO A 85 -9.07 -16.98 -14.08
N HIS A 86 -8.93 -17.29 -15.36
CA HIS A 86 -7.65 -17.56 -16.01
C HIS A 86 -7.24 -16.46 -17.00
N GLN A 87 -8.10 -15.46 -17.23
CA GLN A 87 -7.80 -14.30 -18.05
C GLN A 87 -7.48 -13.11 -17.16
N THR A 88 -6.32 -12.50 -17.39
CA THR A 88 -5.92 -11.29 -16.68
C THR A 88 -6.69 -10.08 -17.20
N ASN A 89 -6.91 -9.10 -16.34
CA ASN A 89 -7.42 -7.81 -16.75
C ASN A 89 -6.42 -7.09 -17.67
N GLN A 90 -6.92 -6.29 -18.60
CA GLN A 90 -6.08 -5.61 -19.59
C GLN A 90 -6.51 -4.16 -19.74
N ILE A 91 -5.53 -3.26 -19.81
CA ILE A 91 -5.74 -1.88 -20.26
C ILE A 91 -6.08 -1.93 -21.75
N VAL A 92 -7.09 -1.17 -22.17
CA VAL A 92 -7.55 -1.09 -23.55
C VAL A 92 -7.73 0.36 -23.99
N ASP A 93 -7.34 0.68 -25.22
CA ASP A 93 -7.47 2.06 -25.73
C ASP A 93 -8.92 2.39 -26.12
N SER A 94 -9.69 1.40 -26.59
CA SER A 94 -11.04 1.60 -27.10
C SER A 94 -12.10 1.48 -26.01
N VAL A 95 -12.85 2.55 -25.81
CA VAL A 95 -14.04 2.59 -24.92
C VAL A 95 -15.06 1.49 -25.30
N THR A 96 -15.19 1.15 -26.58
CA THR A 96 -16.14 0.12 -27.02
C THR A 96 -15.77 -1.30 -26.60
N SER A 97 -14.49 -1.53 -26.28
CA SER A 97 -13.97 -2.83 -25.83
C SER A 97 -13.77 -2.90 -24.32
N ALA A 98 -13.98 -1.78 -23.62
CA ALA A 98 -13.80 -1.66 -22.19
C ALA A 98 -15.00 -2.24 -21.43
N THR A 99 -14.73 -2.85 -20.27
CA THR A 99 -15.76 -3.26 -19.30
C THR A 99 -15.78 -2.34 -18.08
N GLY A 100 -14.77 -1.48 -17.93
CA GLY A 100 -14.67 -0.49 -16.87
C GLY A 100 -13.66 0.60 -17.21
N GLN A 101 -13.62 1.62 -16.34
CA GLN A 101 -12.68 2.72 -16.40
C GLN A 101 -12.08 2.90 -15.01
N GLY A 102 -10.75 3.00 -14.93
CA GLY A 102 -10.03 3.33 -13.70
C GLY A 102 -9.57 4.79 -13.73
N ILE A 103 -9.39 5.38 -12.55
CA ILE A 103 -9.02 6.78 -12.39
C ILE A 103 -7.90 6.91 -11.36
N ASN A 104 -6.67 7.13 -11.82
CA ASN A 104 -5.58 7.57 -10.94
C ASN A 104 -5.82 9.04 -10.53
N VAL A 105 -5.47 9.40 -9.30
CA VAL A 105 -5.51 10.77 -8.80
C VAL A 105 -4.09 11.24 -8.48
N ILE A 106 -3.64 12.33 -9.11
CA ILE A 106 -2.24 12.72 -9.15
C ILE A 106 -2.09 14.17 -8.70
N GLY A 107 -1.47 14.37 -7.54
CA GLY A 107 -1.10 15.68 -6.98
C GLY A 107 0.41 15.89 -7.01
N TYR A 108 0.86 17.12 -7.22
CA TYR A 108 2.27 17.45 -7.35
C TYR A 108 2.68 18.60 -6.43
N LEU A 109 3.77 18.44 -5.69
CA LEU A 109 4.41 19.50 -4.93
C LEU A 109 5.66 19.94 -5.69
N ASP A 110 5.53 21.02 -6.46
CA ASP A 110 6.65 21.61 -7.20
C ASP A 110 7.51 22.48 -6.28
N ARG A 111 8.82 22.20 -6.26
CA ARG A 111 9.84 22.99 -5.57
C ARG A 111 10.85 23.58 -6.55
N ASN A 112 10.63 23.42 -7.86
CA ASN A 112 11.60 23.72 -8.90
C ASN A 112 12.94 22.99 -8.65
N ALA A 113 12.85 21.75 -8.15
CA ALA A 113 13.98 20.85 -7.97
C ALA A 113 14.27 20.05 -9.25
N ASP A 114 15.45 19.44 -9.32
CA ASP A 114 15.88 18.57 -10.43
C ASP A 114 15.43 17.11 -10.28
N LYS A 115 14.96 16.73 -9.09
CA LYS A 115 14.54 15.38 -8.74
C LYS A 115 13.10 15.36 -8.24
N THR A 116 12.41 14.26 -8.52
CA THR A 116 11.07 13.97 -8.00
C THR A 116 11.05 12.67 -7.21
N VAL A 117 10.42 12.66 -6.04
CA VAL A 117 10.07 11.43 -5.31
C VAL A 117 8.60 11.13 -5.53
N VAL A 118 8.29 9.89 -5.92
CA VAL A 118 6.89 9.44 -6.07
C VAL A 118 6.45 8.78 -4.77
N ILE A 119 5.29 9.17 -4.25
CA ILE A 119 4.67 8.59 -3.05
C ILE A 119 3.29 8.09 -3.46
N GLY A 120 3.05 6.79 -3.31
CA GLY A 120 1.85 6.14 -3.82
C GLY A 120 1.15 5.23 -2.83
N ALA A 121 -0.15 5.06 -3.05
CA ALA A 121 -1.01 4.05 -2.43
C ALA A 121 -2.19 3.79 -3.39
N HIS A 122 -2.73 2.58 -3.43
CA HIS A 122 -3.95 2.36 -4.21
C HIS A 122 -5.19 2.83 -3.46
N LEU A 123 -6.17 3.28 -4.22
CA LEU A 123 -7.40 3.90 -3.76
C LEU A 123 -8.59 2.95 -3.81
N ASP A 124 -8.57 2.02 -4.76
CA ASP A 124 -9.63 1.03 -4.93
C ASP A 124 -9.59 -0.07 -3.86
N HIS A 125 -10.71 -0.76 -3.71
CA HIS A 125 -10.80 -2.01 -2.97
C HIS A 125 -11.87 -2.92 -3.61
N LEU A 126 -12.30 -3.99 -2.94
CA LEU A 126 -13.08 -5.10 -3.52
C LEU A 126 -14.60 -4.85 -3.67
N GLY A 127 -15.11 -3.66 -3.37
CA GLY A 127 -16.54 -3.36 -3.54
C GLY A 127 -17.44 -4.23 -2.66
N TYR A 128 -18.34 -5.01 -3.26
CA TYR A 128 -19.17 -6.01 -2.55
C TYR A 128 -18.51 -7.40 -2.46
N GLY A 129 -17.21 -7.49 -2.74
CA GLY A 129 -16.43 -8.72 -2.81
C GLY A 129 -16.43 -9.33 -4.21
N GLY A 130 -16.27 -10.66 -4.29
CA GLY A 130 -16.19 -11.40 -5.56
C GLY A 130 -14.84 -12.08 -5.74
N GLU A 131 -14.22 -11.88 -6.90
CA GLU A 131 -12.83 -12.31 -7.12
C GLU A 131 -11.92 -11.54 -6.15
N GLY A 132 -10.97 -12.22 -5.50
CA GLY A 132 -10.15 -11.64 -4.44
C GLY A 132 -10.73 -11.79 -3.02
N SER A 133 -12.05 -11.80 -2.83
CA SER A 133 -12.68 -11.86 -1.51
C SER A 133 -12.40 -13.17 -0.75
N LEU A 134 -12.02 -13.02 0.52
CA LEU A 134 -11.86 -14.12 1.48
C LEU A 134 -13.11 -14.35 2.34
N PHE A 135 -14.14 -13.54 2.17
CA PHE A 135 -15.44 -13.70 2.82
C PHE A 135 -16.34 -14.63 1.99
N ARG A 136 -16.97 -15.60 2.66
CA ARG A 136 -17.83 -16.61 2.04
C ARG A 136 -19.18 -16.61 2.73
N ASP A 137 -20.09 -15.80 2.21
CA ASP A 137 -21.49 -15.78 2.62
C ASP A 137 -22.40 -15.74 1.39
N THR A 138 -23.66 -16.09 1.61
CA THR A 138 -24.76 -16.03 0.65
C THR A 138 -25.17 -14.60 0.30
N ILE A 139 -24.88 -13.62 1.16
CA ILE A 139 -25.23 -12.22 0.96
C ILE A 139 -23.93 -11.42 0.71
N PRO A 140 -23.76 -10.83 -0.49
CA PRO A 140 -22.65 -9.92 -0.75
C PRO A 140 -22.64 -8.79 0.27
N SER A 141 -21.45 -8.47 0.79
CA SER A 141 -21.25 -7.49 1.85
C SER A 141 -20.13 -6.54 1.43
N ILE A 142 -20.25 -5.28 1.85
CA ILE A 142 -19.28 -4.23 1.48
C ILE A 142 -17.93 -4.58 2.10
N HIS A 143 -16.88 -4.55 1.30
CA HIS A 143 -15.50 -4.62 1.72
C HIS A 143 -15.02 -3.19 1.87
N ASN A 144 -15.02 -2.67 3.09
CA ASN A 144 -14.72 -1.26 3.33
C ASN A 144 -13.23 -0.95 3.15
N GLY A 145 -12.33 -1.90 3.37
CA GLY A 145 -10.93 -1.73 3.02
C GLY A 145 -10.26 -0.62 3.83
N ALA A 146 -10.43 -0.66 5.15
CA ALA A 146 -9.86 0.33 6.05
C ALA A 146 -8.35 0.23 6.13
N ASP A 147 -7.80 -0.99 6.27
CA ASP A 147 -6.37 -1.19 6.14
C ASP A 147 -5.99 -1.26 4.67
N ASP A 148 -6.83 -1.91 3.85
CA ASP A 148 -6.60 -2.23 2.44
C ASP A 148 -7.51 -1.42 1.49
N ASN A 149 -7.12 -0.25 1.00
CA ASN A 149 -5.91 0.50 1.35
C ASN A 149 -6.22 1.96 1.71
N ALA A 150 -7.31 2.19 2.44
CA ALA A 150 -7.61 3.50 2.99
C ALA A 150 -6.48 3.99 3.93
N SER A 151 -5.82 3.08 4.65
CA SER A 151 -4.67 3.39 5.50
C SER A 151 -3.49 3.99 4.72
N GLY A 152 -3.12 3.41 3.58
CA GLY A 152 -2.03 3.92 2.73
C GLY A 152 -2.35 5.28 2.12
N VAL A 153 -3.59 5.47 1.65
CA VAL A 153 -4.04 6.76 1.10
C VAL A 153 -4.04 7.85 2.19
N ALA A 154 -4.53 7.53 3.39
CA ALA A 154 -4.51 8.45 4.51
C ALA A 154 -3.08 8.82 4.91
N LEU A 155 -2.17 7.84 4.96
CA LEU A 155 -0.76 8.09 5.27
C LEU A 155 -0.07 8.92 4.18
N MET A 156 -0.38 8.69 2.90
CA MET A 156 0.08 9.52 1.79
C MET A 156 -0.34 10.99 1.97
N LEU A 157 -1.59 11.25 2.38
CA LEU A 157 -2.09 12.61 2.65
C LEU A 157 -1.39 13.26 3.85
N TYR A 158 -1.11 12.48 4.89
CA TYR A 158 -0.30 12.94 6.03
C TYR A 158 1.12 13.33 5.62
N LEU A 159 1.79 12.48 4.82
CA LEU A 159 3.12 12.76 4.27
C LEU A 159 3.08 14.00 3.37
N ALA A 160 2.06 14.14 2.52
CA ALA A 160 1.91 15.31 1.65
C ALA A 160 1.81 16.61 2.44
N GLN A 161 1.02 16.63 3.52
CA GLN A 161 0.93 17.79 4.40
C GLN A 161 2.26 18.08 5.10
N ALA A 162 2.91 17.06 5.65
CA ALA A 162 4.20 17.22 6.35
C ALA A 162 5.30 17.75 5.41
N LEU A 163 5.40 17.19 4.20
CA LEU A 163 6.36 17.63 3.18
C LEU A 163 6.01 19.02 2.63
N LYS A 164 4.73 19.39 2.58
CA LYS A 164 4.31 20.76 2.23
C LYS A 164 4.74 21.79 3.28
N ASP A 165 4.73 21.37 4.54
CA ASP A 165 5.09 22.19 5.71
C ASP A 165 6.60 22.24 5.98
N GLU A 166 7.41 21.44 5.28
CA GLU A 166 8.87 21.42 5.39
C GLU A 166 9.52 22.28 4.28
N PRO A 167 9.74 23.59 4.46
CA PRO A 167 10.19 24.47 3.38
C PRO A 167 11.64 24.22 2.95
N THR A 168 12.44 23.47 3.72
CA THR A 168 13.86 23.26 3.40
C THR A 168 14.12 22.16 2.39
N SER A 169 13.18 21.24 2.18
CA SER A 169 13.35 20.15 1.21
C SER A 169 13.62 20.68 -0.21
N GLN A 170 14.60 20.08 -0.87
CA GLN A 170 15.09 20.37 -2.22
C GLN A 170 14.59 19.35 -3.26
N THR A 171 13.48 18.67 -3.00
CA THR A 171 12.92 17.61 -3.86
C THR A 171 11.48 17.93 -4.25
N ASN A 172 11.10 17.65 -5.51
CA ASN A 172 9.69 17.68 -5.91
C ASN A 172 9.00 16.40 -5.45
N TYR A 173 7.69 16.44 -5.17
CA TYR A 173 6.95 15.25 -4.75
C TYR A 173 5.74 15.01 -5.64
N LEU A 174 5.60 13.80 -6.15
CA LEU A 174 4.41 13.36 -6.88
C LEU A 174 3.63 12.36 -6.02
N PHE A 175 2.39 12.70 -5.69
CA PHE A 175 1.49 11.86 -4.91
C PHE A 175 0.48 11.19 -5.84
N ILE A 176 0.33 9.87 -5.76
CA ILE A 176 -0.57 9.13 -6.64
C ILE A 176 -1.48 8.17 -5.84
N GLY A 177 -2.79 8.38 -5.95
CA GLY A 177 -3.79 7.37 -5.62
C GLY A 177 -4.04 6.49 -6.84
N PHE A 178 -3.60 5.24 -6.83
CA PHE A 178 -3.76 4.32 -7.96
C PHE A 178 -5.15 3.68 -7.99
N ALA A 179 -5.68 3.42 -9.19
CA ALA A 179 -6.90 2.66 -9.37
C ALA A 179 -6.61 1.26 -9.94
N GLY A 180 -7.44 0.28 -9.60
CA GLY A 180 -7.40 -1.07 -10.16
C GLY A 180 -6.17 -1.87 -9.73
N GLU A 181 -5.63 -1.62 -8.53
CA GLU A 181 -4.56 -2.42 -7.94
C GLU A 181 -5.06 -3.86 -7.74
N GLU A 182 -6.24 -3.98 -7.12
CA GLU A 182 -6.92 -5.25 -6.80
C GLU A 182 -7.31 -6.05 -8.04
N LYS A 183 -7.32 -5.36 -9.19
CA LYS A 183 -7.57 -5.91 -10.52
C LYS A 183 -6.27 -6.21 -11.28
N GLY A 184 -5.12 -6.19 -10.62
CA GLY A 184 -3.81 -6.54 -11.16
C GLY A 184 -2.95 -5.33 -11.54
N LEU A 185 -2.78 -4.38 -10.62
CA LEU A 185 -1.88 -3.22 -10.74
C LEU A 185 -2.19 -2.31 -11.94
N LEU A 186 -3.47 -2.19 -12.33
CA LEU A 186 -3.83 -1.54 -13.60
C LEU A 186 -3.41 -0.06 -13.64
N GLY A 187 -3.66 0.68 -12.56
CA GLY A 187 -3.41 2.11 -12.47
C GLY A 187 -1.94 2.46 -12.44
N SER A 188 -1.14 1.79 -11.59
CA SER A 188 0.30 2.00 -11.56
C SER A 188 0.98 1.56 -12.85
N ASN A 189 0.51 0.46 -13.46
CA ASN A 189 1.02 0.01 -14.75
C ASN A 189 0.71 0.99 -15.88
N TYR A 190 -0.49 1.58 -15.86
CA TYR A 190 -0.88 2.61 -16.82
C TYR A 190 -0.02 3.86 -16.67
N PHE A 191 0.16 4.36 -15.44
CA PHE A 191 0.98 5.54 -15.16
C PHE A 191 2.44 5.34 -15.60
N ALA A 192 3.05 4.20 -15.25
CA ALA A 192 4.45 3.92 -15.61
C ALA A 192 4.68 3.90 -17.14
N LYS A 193 3.65 3.58 -17.93
CA LYS A 193 3.69 3.59 -19.40
C LYS A 193 3.25 4.91 -20.03
N ASN A 194 2.44 5.69 -19.33
CA ASN A 194 1.88 6.96 -19.77
C ASN A 194 2.07 8.02 -18.66
N PRO A 195 3.33 8.34 -18.30
CA PRO A 195 3.58 9.21 -17.17
C PRO A 195 3.23 10.65 -17.52
N THR A 196 2.71 11.39 -16.54
CA THR A 196 2.42 12.84 -16.67
C THR A 196 3.59 13.73 -16.24
N ILE A 197 4.72 13.10 -15.89
CA ILE A 197 6.02 13.72 -15.61
C ILE A 197 7.13 12.96 -16.36
N ASP A 198 8.33 13.52 -16.43
CA ASP A 198 9.48 12.79 -16.96
C ASP A 198 9.99 11.79 -15.92
N LEU A 199 9.88 10.49 -16.20
CA LEU A 199 10.40 9.44 -15.31
C LEU A 199 11.94 9.48 -15.18
N ALA A 200 12.64 10.16 -16.10
CA ALA A 200 14.07 10.42 -15.96
C ALA A 200 14.40 11.34 -14.77
N GLU A 201 13.46 12.16 -14.32
CA GLU A 201 13.61 13.03 -13.14
C GLU A 201 13.19 12.33 -11.83
N VAL A 202 12.51 11.18 -11.92
CA VAL A 202 12.12 10.41 -10.73
C VAL A 202 13.35 9.78 -10.10
N ASN A 203 13.56 10.06 -8.81
CA ASN A 203 14.66 9.56 -8.01
C ASN A 203 14.37 8.16 -7.47
N PHE A 204 13.24 8.02 -6.78
CA PHE A 204 12.72 6.74 -6.28
C PHE A 204 11.22 6.85 -6.01
N MET A 205 10.58 5.71 -5.78
CA MET A 205 9.17 5.62 -5.43
C MET A 205 8.98 4.92 -4.07
N ILE A 206 8.12 5.49 -3.22
CA ILE A 206 7.64 4.90 -1.99
C ILE A 206 6.19 4.49 -2.19
N ASN A 207 5.86 3.23 -1.89
CA ASN A 207 4.50 2.70 -1.90
C ASN A 207 4.05 2.32 -0.50
N MET A 208 2.80 2.63 -0.16
CA MET A 208 2.17 2.18 1.08
C MET A 208 0.96 1.32 0.74
N ASP A 209 0.92 0.13 1.33
CA ASP A 209 -0.18 -0.81 1.21
C ASP A 209 -0.40 -1.42 2.58
N MET A 210 -1.62 -1.34 3.12
CA MET A 210 -1.96 -1.90 4.44
C MET A 210 -0.96 -1.51 5.53
N VAL A 211 -0.96 -0.23 5.90
CA VAL A 211 -0.06 0.38 6.89
C VAL A 211 -0.76 0.75 8.20
N GLY A 212 -2.01 0.33 8.36
CA GLY A 212 -2.89 0.62 9.49
C GLY A 212 -2.92 -0.44 10.57
N ARG A 213 -2.26 -1.59 10.40
CA ARG A 213 -2.35 -2.73 11.33
C ARG A 213 -1.03 -3.12 11.97
N LEU A 214 -0.19 -2.11 12.26
CA LEU A 214 1.07 -2.28 12.98
C LEU A 214 0.87 -3.13 14.26
N ASN A 215 1.54 -4.28 14.30
CA ASN A 215 1.39 -5.30 15.33
C ASN A 215 2.12 -4.94 16.64
N GLN A 216 2.02 -5.81 17.64
CA GLN A 216 2.62 -5.58 18.97
C GLN A 216 4.16 -5.64 18.94
N GLU A 217 4.73 -6.39 18.00
CA GLU A 217 6.16 -6.45 17.70
C GLU A 217 6.65 -5.23 16.93
N GLU A 218 5.75 -4.28 16.61
CA GLU A 218 5.99 -3.07 15.85
C GLU A 218 6.73 -3.35 14.54
N THR A 219 6.37 -4.46 13.88
CA THR A 219 7.03 -4.93 12.67
C THR A 219 6.44 -4.29 11.42
N VAL A 220 7.32 -3.75 10.58
CA VAL A 220 6.99 -3.24 9.25
C VAL A 220 7.82 -3.99 8.22
N ALA A 221 7.15 -4.60 7.23
CA ALA A 221 7.83 -5.13 6.06
C ALA A 221 8.20 -3.98 5.13
N VAL A 222 9.44 -4.01 4.65
CA VAL A 222 9.95 -3.08 3.65
C VAL A 222 10.46 -3.89 2.47
N HIS A 223 9.72 -3.87 1.36
CA HIS A 223 10.12 -4.49 0.10
C HIS A 223 10.91 -3.52 -0.76
N GLY A 224 11.66 -4.04 -1.74
CA GLY A 224 12.44 -3.23 -2.66
C GLY A 224 13.75 -2.69 -2.09
N VAL A 225 14.15 -3.09 -0.88
CA VAL A 225 15.40 -2.63 -0.23
C VAL A 225 16.61 -2.88 -1.13
N GLY A 226 16.56 -3.95 -1.92
CA GLY A 226 17.63 -4.32 -2.83
C GLY A 226 17.69 -3.50 -4.13
N THR A 227 16.76 -2.58 -4.37
CA THR A 227 16.66 -1.83 -5.62
C THR A 227 17.57 -0.60 -5.67
N SER A 228 18.19 -0.22 -4.55
CA SER A 228 19.27 0.75 -4.46
C SER A 228 20.31 0.32 -3.42
N PRO A 229 21.62 0.47 -3.68
CA PRO A 229 22.66 0.13 -2.70
C PRO A 229 22.57 0.86 -1.36
N ILE A 230 21.94 2.05 -1.33
CA ILE A 230 21.89 2.90 -0.14
C ILE A 230 20.71 2.58 0.78
N PHE A 231 19.62 1.98 0.27
CA PHE A 231 18.37 1.86 1.01
C PHE A 231 18.51 1.10 2.32
N LYS A 232 19.25 0.00 2.34
CA LYS A 232 19.49 -0.74 3.58
C LYS A 232 20.13 0.16 4.64
N GLN A 233 21.16 0.92 4.28
CA GLN A 233 21.80 1.80 5.25
C GLN A 233 20.84 2.88 5.75
N VAL A 234 20.12 3.53 4.84
CA VAL A 234 19.18 4.63 5.16
C VAL A 234 18.04 4.14 6.05
N LEU A 235 17.42 3.00 5.73
CA LEU A 235 16.31 2.43 6.50
C LEU A 235 16.70 2.17 7.95
N PHE A 236 17.86 1.56 8.19
CA PHE A 236 18.29 1.24 9.56
C PHE A 236 18.88 2.44 10.30
N ALA A 237 19.49 3.41 9.59
CA ALA A 237 20.01 4.63 10.20
C ALA A 237 18.90 5.57 10.69
N ASN A 238 17.72 5.55 10.06
CA ASN A 238 16.61 6.45 10.35
C ASN A 238 15.50 5.81 11.22
N ASN A 239 15.74 4.64 11.81
CA ASN A 239 14.75 3.92 12.62
C ASN A 239 14.71 4.38 14.10
N ASP A 240 14.61 5.68 14.33
CA ASP A 240 14.48 6.26 15.67
C ASP A 240 13.17 5.88 16.36
N GLN A 241 12.20 5.40 15.57
CA GLN A 241 10.92 4.94 16.05
C GLN A 241 11.02 3.57 16.74
N GLY A 242 12.11 2.81 16.56
CA GLY A 242 12.26 1.49 17.16
C GLY A 242 11.36 0.42 16.52
N LEU A 243 11.01 0.59 15.24
CA LEU A 243 10.26 -0.40 14.48
C LEU A 243 11.11 -1.66 14.25
N THR A 244 10.48 -2.83 14.20
CA THR A 244 11.15 -4.04 13.72
C THR A 244 11.07 -4.06 12.19
N ILE A 245 12.19 -3.85 11.49
CA ILE A 245 12.19 -3.82 10.02
C ILE A 245 12.37 -5.24 9.47
N ALA A 246 11.32 -5.76 8.82
CA ALA A 246 11.40 -6.98 8.02
C ALA A 246 11.77 -6.60 6.57
N GLU A 247 13.06 -6.60 6.26
CA GLU A 247 13.56 -6.22 4.92
C GLU A 247 13.40 -7.34 3.89
N HIS A 248 12.98 -6.96 2.67
CA HIS A 248 12.93 -7.83 1.50
C HIS A 248 13.65 -7.17 0.32
N GLU A 249 14.58 -7.90 -0.31
CA GLU A 249 15.44 -7.34 -1.36
C GLU A 249 14.70 -7.13 -2.68
N SER A 250 13.72 -7.99 -3.02
CA SER A 250 13.02 -7.96 -4.31
C SER A 250 12.28 -6.65 -4.54
N GLY A 251 12.46 -6.06 -5.72
CA GLY A 251 11.65 -4.94 -6.21
C GLY A 251 10.32 -5.35 -6.85
N VAL A 252 10.07 -6.66 -6.95
CA VAL A 252 8.78 -7.23 -7.38
C VAL A 252 8.04 -7.73 -6.15
N GLY A 253 6.80 -7.28 -6.00
CA GLY A 253 5.85 -7.69 -4.98
C GLY A 253 4.39 -7.51 -5.44
N PRO A 254 3.42 -7.90 -4.61
CA PRO A 254 2.00 -7.86 -4.96
C PRO A 254 1.39 -6.47 -4.71
N SER A 255 2.05 -5.39 -5.16
CA SER A 255 1.54 -4.02 -5.00
C SER A 255 2.19 -3.06 -6.02
N ASP A 256 1.74 -1.81 -6.06
CA ASP A 256 1.99 -0.85 -7.15
C ASP A 256 3.46 -0.50 -7.40
N HIS A 257 4.33 -0.60 -6.39
CA HIS A 257 5.78 -0.41 -6.53
C HIS A 257 6.39 -1.26 -7.65
N THR A 258 5.82 -2.45 -7.92
CA THR A 258 6.28 -3.32 -9.01
C THR A 258 6.24 -2.63 -10.37
N SER A 259 5.23 -1.80 -10.64
CA SER A 259 5.11 -1.08 -11.91
C SER A 259 6.26 -0.09 -12.13
N PHE A 260 6.77 0.52 -11.06
CA PHE A 260 7.91 1.45 -11.08
C PHE A 260 9.25 0.72 -11.15
N TYR A 261 9.40 -0.40 -10.43
CA TYR A 261 10.56 -1.27 -10.54
C TYR A 261 10.78 -1.80 -11.96
N LEU A 262 9.70 -2.14 -12.67
CA LEU A 262 9.75 -2.66 -14.04
C LEU A 262 10.19 -1.62 -15.08
N VAL A 263 10.20 -0.33 -14.73
CA VAL A 263 10.76 0.76 -15.55
C VAL A 263 12.08 1.29 -14.97
N ASP A 264 12.80 0.43 -14.25
CA ASP A 264 14.15 0.65 -13.71
C ASP A 264 14.26 1.81 -12.70
N LEU A 265 13.21 2.02 -11.88
CA LEU A 265 13.24 2.95 -10.75
C LEU A 265 13.51 2.22 -9.41
N PRO A 266 14.31 2.80 -8.51
CA PRO A 266 14.40 2.33 -7.13
C PRO A 266 13.05 2.47 -6.43
N VAL A 267 12.67 1.45 -5.67
CA VAL A 267 11.38 1.39 -4.98
C VAL A 267 11.53 0.92 -3.55
N LEU A 268 10.71 1.48 -2.67
CA LEU A 268 10.46 0.98 -1.33
C LEU A 268 8.97 0.78 -1.16
N HIS A 269 8.56 -0.34 -0.57
CA HIS A 269 7.17 -0.60 -0.29
C HIS A 269 6.98 -1.02 1.17
N PHE A 270 6.18 -0.23 1.89
CA PHE A 270 5.89 -0.41 3.30
C PHE A 270 4.56 -1.14 3.49
N PHE A 271 4.58 -2.17 4.33
CA PHE A 271 3.46 -3.07 4.57
C PHE A 271 3.45 -3.55 6.03
N THR A 272 2.28 -3.59 6.68
CA THR A 272 2.12 -4.10 8.06
C THR A 272 1.61 -5.54 8.15
N GLY A 273 1.70 -6.28 7.03
CA GLY A 273 1.32 -7.69 6.99
C GLY A 273 -0.17 -7.89 6.75
N GLN A 274 -0.53 -9.12 6.37
CA GLN A 274 -1.93 -9.52 6.32
C GLN A 274 -2.46 -9.74 7.74
N HIS A 275 -3.76 -9.62 7.89
CA HIS A 275 -4.47 -9.90 9.14
C HIS A 275 -5.76 -10.68 8.90
N GLU A 276 -6.42 -11.09 9.97
CA GLU A 276 -7.63 -11.92 9.89
C GLU A 276 -8.82 -11.28 9.15
N ASP A 277 -8.79 -9.95 8.96
CA ASP A 277 -9.82 -9.17 8.26
C ASP A 277 -9.46 -8.86 6.80
N TYR A 278 -8.26 -9.22 6.35
CA TYR A 278 -7.80 -9.00 4.98
C TYR A 278 -8.79 -9.55 3.95
N HIS A 279 -9.13 -8.73 2.95
CA HIS A 279 -10.11 -9.06 1.89
C HIS A 279 -11.47 -9.54 2.44
N LYS A 280 -11.94 -8.97 3.55
CA LYS A 280 -13.25 -9.27 4.14
C LYS A 280 -14.02 -7.98 4.47
N PRO A 281 -15.36 -8.07 4.60
CA PRO A 281 -16.19 -6.95 5.05
C PRO A 281 -15.80 -6.37 6.40
N SER A 282 -15.06 -7.12 7.21
CA SER A 282 -14.68 -6.73 8.55
C SER A 282 -13.39 -5.90 8.62
N ASP A 283 -12.77 -5.55 7.48
CA ASP A 283 -11.68 -4.58 7.41
C ASP A 283 -12.22 -3.14 7.53
N ASP A 284 -12.50 -2.74 8.78
CA ASP A 284 -13.20 -1.51 9.13
C ASP A 284 -12.32 -0.53 9.95
N ALA A 285 -12.65 0.76 9.88
CA ALA A 285 -11.86 1.87 10.42
C ALA A 285 -11.61 1.79 11.94
N GLU A 286 -12.51 1.15 12.70
CA GLU A 286 -12.38 0.96 14.15
C GLU A 286 -11.19 0.06 14.53
N LYS A 287 -10.69 -0.73 13.59
CA LYS A 287 -9.62 -1.70 13.81
C LYS A 287 -8.23 -1.14 13.55
N ILE A 288 -8.15 0.06 13.01
CA ILE A 288 -6.88 0.67 12.61
C ILE A 288 -6.10 1.19 13.82
N ASN A 289 -4.81 0.88 13.83
CA ASN A 289 -3.84 1.40 14.79
C ASN A 289 -3.30 2.76 14.30
N TYR A 290 -4.06 3.83 14.52
CA TYR A 290 -3.69 5.18 14.06
C TYR A 290 -2.36 5.69 14.64
N ALA A 291 -2.04 5.34 15.89
CA ALA A 291 -0.74 5.69 16.48
C ALA A 291 0.41 4.95 15.76
N GLY A 292 0.19 3.69 15.38
CA GLY A 292 1.12 2.93 14.54
C GLY A 292 1.31 3.56 13.15
N MET A 293 0.23 4.03 12.52
CA MET A 293 0.31 4.75 11.25
C MET A 293 1.15 6.03 11.36
N GLU A 294 0.93 6.85 12.39
CA GLU A 294 1.72 8.07 12.62
C GLU A 294 3.20 7.75 12.85
N LYS A 295 3.49 6.66 13.56
CA LYS A 295 4.85 6.15 13.79
C LYS A 295 5.52 5.76 12.46
N ILE A 296 4.82 5.01 11.61
CA ILE A 296 5.30 4.64 10.26
C ILE A 296 5.49 5.89 9.39
N GLY A 297 4.56 6.84 9.42
CA GLY A 297 4.67 8.11 8.68
C GLY A 297 5.88 8.93 9.09
N THR A 298 6.14 9.03 10.39
CA THR A 298 7.33 9.70 10.92
C THR A 298 8.62 9.01 10.46
N TYR A 299 8.63 7.68 10.45
CA TYR A 299 9.76 6.91 9.94
C TYR A 299 10.00 7.12 8.44
N ILE A 300 8.93 7.10 7.63
CA ILE A 300 9.02 7.36 6.19
C ILE A 300 9.53 8.78 5.92
N LEU A 301 9.08 9.79 6.68
CA LEU A 301 9.61 11.16 6.56
C LEU A 301 11.09 11.24 6.86
N ALA A 302 11.58 10.54 7.88
CA ALA A 302 13.01 10.51 8.20
C ALA A 302 13.83 9.91 7.04
N VAL A 303 13.34 8.82 6.44
CA VAL A 303 13.95 8.19 5.25
C VAL A 303 13.96 9.15 4.05
N ILE A 304 12.85 9.84 3.77
CA ILE A 304 12.76 10.81 2.68
C ILE A 304 13.74 11.97 2.90
N ASN A 305 13.78 12.52 4.12
CA ASN A 305 14.61 13.66 4.46
C ASN A 305 16.11 13.34 4.39
N ASP A 306 16.53 12.14 4.81
CA ASP A 306 17.93 11.69 4.69
C ASP A 306 18.37 11.58 3.22
N LEU A 307 17.43 11.26 2.33
CA LEU A 307 17.67 11.12 0.88
C LEU A 307 17.45 12.41 0.07
N ASP A 308 17.00 13.50 0.70
CA ASP A 308 16.59 14.72 -0.01
C ASP A 308 17.76 15.38 -0.76
N ASP A 309 18.92 15.46 -0.09
CA ASP A 309 20.14 16.06 -0.63
C ASP A 309 21.01 15.09 -1.45
N ASP A 310 20.65 13.80 -1.48
CA ASP A 310 21.41 12.79 -2.21
C ASP A 310 21.32 12.98 -3.72
N PRO A 311 22.37 12.67 -4.50
CA PRO A 311 22.24 12.60 -5.95
C PRO A 311 21.20 11.54 -6.35
N LYS A 312 20.76 11.57 -7.61
CA LYS A 312 19.84 10.54 -8.13
C LYS A 312 20.35 9.13 -7.79
N LEU A 313 19.51 8.36 -7.13
CA LEU A 313 19.84 7.04 -6.61
C LEU A 313 20.15 6.07 -7.73
N THR A 314 21.11 5.20 -7.47
CA THR A 314 21.49 4.15 -8.42
C THR A 314 20.46 3.03 -8.36
N PHE A 315 19.78 2.76 -9.47
CA PHE A 315 18.94 1.58 -9.62
C PHE A 315 19.79 0.31 -9.70
N ARG A 316 19.36 -0.72 -8.97
CA ARG A 316 19.90 -2.07 -9.03
C ARG A 316 18.76 -3.05 -9.29
N LYS A 317 18.85 -3.76 -10.41
CA LYS A 317 17.94 -4.87 -10.67
C LYS A 317 18.15 -5.96 -9.62
N THR A 318 17.07 -6.40 -9.01
CA THR A 318 17.08 -7.41 -7.95
C THR A 318 16.96 -8.79 -8.60
N LYS A 319 17.54 -9.82 -7.96
CA LYS A 319 17.15 -11.18 -8.31
C LYS A 319 15.74 -11.35 -7.80
N ASN A 320 14.78 -11.48 -8.70
CA ASN A 320 13.43 -11.81 -8.29
C ASN A 320 13.51 -13.09 -7.45
N GLU A 321 12.92 -13.07 -6.26
CA GLU A 321 12.67 -14.28 -5.46
C GLU A 321 11.63 -15.20 -6.13
N SER A 322 11.22 -14.86 -7.36
CA SER A 322 10.50 -15.73 -8.28
C SER A 322 11.40 -16.89 -8.75
N GLU A 323 11.68 -17.82 -7.85
CA GLU A 323 11.43 -19.20 -8.28
C GLU A 323 9.95 -19.27 -8.67
N GLU A 324 9.65 -19.88 -9.83
CA GLU A 324 8.29 -20.02 -10.38
C GLU A 324 7.27 -20.20 -9.25
N THR A 325 6.39 -19.20 -9.05
CA THR A 325 5.38 -19.26 -8.00
C THR A 325 4.59 -20.55 -8.21
N PRO A 326 4.68 -21.52 -7.29
CA PRO A 326 4.16 -22.86 -7.57
C PRO A 326 2.66 -22.80 -7.82
N ARG A 327 2.17 -23.41 -8.90
CA ARG A 327 0.72 -23.49 -9.14
C ARG A 327 0.09 -24.45 -8.14
N PHE A 328 -0.86 -23.94 -7.36
CA PHE A 328 -1.57 -24.74 -6.37
C PHE A 328 -2.83 -25.37 -6.95
N LYS A 329 -3.11 -26.60 -6.56
CA LYS A 329 -4.41 -27.26 -6.81
C LYS A 329 -5.34 -27.20 -5.61
N VAL A 330 -4.78 -26.91 -4.43
CA VAL A 330 -5.46 -26.91 -3.13
C VAL A 330 -4.97 -25.74 -2.29
N GLY A 331 -5.79 -25.30 -1.33
CA GLY A 331 -5.41 -24.30 -0.35
C GLY A 331 -5.59 -24.85 1.06
N LEU A 332 -4.63 -24.59 1.94
CA LEU A 332 -4.74 -24.95 3.35
C LEU A 332 -5.81 -24.11 4.07
N GLY A 333 -6.04 -22.87 3.61
CA GLY A 333 -6.98 -21.92 4.22
C GLY A 333 -6.44 -21.21 5.44
N VAL A 334 -5.14 -20.91 5.41
CA VAL A 334 -4.46 -20.04 6.37
C VAL A 334 -4.16 -18.70 5.72
N VAL A 335 -4.13 -17.65 6.53
CA VAL A 335 -3.51 -16.36 6.20
C VAL A 335 -2.09 -16.43 6.74
N PRO A 336 -1.07 -16.49 5.88
CA PRO A 336 0.31 -16.50 6.34
C PRO A 336 0.70 -15.17 6.97
N ASP A 337 1.55 -15.22 7.98
CA ASP A 337 2.21 -14.04 8.54
C ASP A 337 3.44 -13.69 7.72
N TYR A 338 3.31 -12.71 6.83
CA TYR A 338 4.39 -12.23 5.97
C TYR A 338 5.45 -11.43 6.72
N LEU A 339 5.17 -11.00 7.95
CA LEU A 339 6.12 -10.26 8.80
C LEU A 339 7.00 -11.18 9.64
N PHE A 340 6.70 -12.48 9.67
CA PHE A 340 7.48 -13.44 10.43
C PHE A 340 8.85 -13.69 9.77
N THR A 341 9.92 -13.35 10.48
CA THR A 341 11.31 -13.51 10.03
C THR A 341 11.99 -14.76 10.61
N GLY A 342 11.28 -15.56 11.41
CA GLY A 342 11.78 -16.82 11.95
C GLY A 342 11.72 -17.97 10.94
N SER A 343 12.25 -19.14 11.32
CA SER A 343 12.18 -20.35 10.47
C SER A 343 10.77 -20.93 10.46
N GLY A 344 10.24 -21.21 9.27
CA GLY A 344 8.92 -21.80 9.06
C GLY A 344 7.93 -20.84 8.41
N MET A 345 6.64 -21.15 8.49
CA MET A 345 5.55 -20.26 8.08
C MET A 345 4.60 -20.07 9.25
N ARG A 346 4.60 -18.89 9.85
CA ARG A 346 3.69 -18.53 10.94
C ARG A 346 2.31 -18.21 10.39
N ILE A 347 1.26 -18.67 11.06
CA ILE A 347 -0.12 -18.47 10.68
C ILE A 347 -0.65 -17.22 11.40
N ASP A 348 -1.09 -16.20 10.66
CA ASP A 348 -1.73 -15.02 11.25
C ASP A 348 -3.27 -15.15 11.34
N GLY A 349 -3.86 -16.03 10.52
CA GLY A 349 -5.29 -16.28 10.54
C GLY A 349 -5.68 -17.63 9.93
N VAL A 350 -6.87 -18.11 10.28
CA VAL A 350 -7.42 -19.37 9.78
C VAL A 350 -8.83 -19.14 9.23
N SER A 351 -9.06 -19.56 8.00
CA SER A 351 -10.35 -19.41 7.32
C SER A 351 -11.35 -20.48 7.76
N GLN A 352 -12.62 -20.11 7.89
CA GLN A 352 -13.69 -21.02 8.26
C GLN A 352 -13.93 -22.10 7.19
N ASP A 353 -14.29 -23.30 7.64
CA ASP A 353 -14.59 -24.49 6.84
C ASP A 353 -13.47 -24.97 5.91
N LYS A 354 -12.24 -24.48 6.12
CA LYS A 354 -11.04 -24.89 5.36
C LYS A 354 -10.24 -26.01 6.05
N PRO A 355 -9.35 -26.71 5.32
CA PRO A 355 -8.51 -27.78 5.87
C PRO A 355 -7.78 -27.41 7.15
N ALA A 356 -7.23 -26.19 7.24
CA ALA A 356 -6.53 -25.68 8.41
C ALA A 356 -7.38 -25.69 9.68
N GLN A 357 -8.60 -25.15 9.60
CA GLN A 357 -9.52 -25.11 10.74
C GLN A 357 -9.91 -26.52 11.17
N LYS A 358 -10.22 -27.40 10.21
CA LYS A 358 -10.57 -28.81 10.46
C LYS A 358 -9.41 -29.59 11.10
N ALA A 359 -8.18 -29.23 10.76
CA ALA A 359 -6.95 -29.78 11.33
C ALA A 359 -6.60 -29.20 12.72
N GLY A 360 -7.34 -28.19 13.21
CA GLY A 360 -7.09 -27.56 14.50
C GLY A 360 -5.92 -26.57 14.51
N LEU A 361 -5.50 -26.09 13.33
CA LEU A 361 -4.55 -24.99 13.20
C LEU A 361 -5.16 -23.69 13.73
N GLN A 362 -4.32 -22.83 14.30
CA GLN A 362 -4.71 -21.59 14.97
C GLN A 362 -3.71 -20.48 14.63
N LYS A 363 -4.13 -19.22 14.86
CA LYS A 363 -3.23 -18.06 14.82
C LYS A 363 -2.06 -18.27 15.79
N GLY A 364 -0.85 -17.95 15.34
CA GLY A 364 0.40 -18.12 16.11
C GLY A 364 1.13 -19.44 15.85
N ASP A 365 0.47 -20.44 15.27
CA ASP A 365 1.14 -21.70 14.88
C ASP A 365 2.22 -21.44 13.82
N VAL A 366 3.39 -22.04 13.98
CA VAL A 366 4.46 -22.02 12.96
C VAL A 366 4.54 -23.37 12.27
N VAL A 367 4.18 -23.44 10.99
CA VAL A 367 4.32 -24.65 10.19
C VAL A 367 5.79 -24.84 9.82
N VAL A 368 6.39 -25.91 10.34
CA VAL A 368 7.80 -26.27 10.11
C VAL A 368 7.96 -27.48 9.18
N ARG A 369 6.87 -28.22 8.94
CA ARG A 369 6.84 -29.32 7.96
C ARG A 369 5.43 -29.53 7.42
N LEU A 370 5.30 -29.79 6.12
CA LEU A 370 4.05 -30.16 5.46
C LEU A 370 4.29 -31.41 4.61
N GLY A 371 3.75 -32.55 5.05
CA GLY A 371 4.09 -33.86 4.50
C GLY A 371 5.57 -34.19 4.68
N ASP A 372 6.25 -34.53 3.59
CA ASP A 372 7.68 -34.83 3.57
C ASP A 372 8.55 -33.58 3.38
N SER A 373 7.94 -32.42 3.14
CA SER A 373 8.67 -31.17 2.87
C SER A 373 8.89 -30.37 4.15
N THR A 374 10.15 -30.05 4.44
CA THR A 374 10.51 -29.07 5.47
C THR A 374 10.08 -27.67 5.02
N VAL A 375 9.46 -26.93 5.93
CA VAL A 375 9.08 -25.54 5.72
C VAL A 375 10.05 -24.67 6.51
N THR A 376 10.87 -23.90 5.79
CA THR A 376 11.86 -22.96 6.33
C THR A 376 11.42 -21.51 6.21
N ASP A 377 10.51 -21.24 5.28
CA ASP A 377 10.05 -19.91 4.87
C ASP A 377 8.75 -20.01 4.05
N MET A 378 8.19 -18.87 3.64
CA MET A 378 6.99 -18.81 2.81
C MET A 378 7.10 -19.60 1.51
N MET A 379 8.24 -19.50 0.81
CA MET A 379 8.42 -20.14 -0.50
C MET A 379 8.51 -21.66 -0.39
N SER A 380 9.16 -22.18 0.65
CA SER A 380 9.20 -23.61 0.95
C SER A 380 7.82 -24.14 1.34
N TYR A 381 7.01 -23.37 2.07
CA TYR A 381 5.61 -23.69 2.32
C TYR A 381 4.80 -23.76 1.01
N MET A 382 4.96 -22.75 0.15
CA MET A 382 4.31 -22.71 -1.16
C MET A 382 4.72 -23.91 -2.04
N ARG A 383 6.01 -24.22 -2.12
CA ARG A 383 6.49 -25.41 -2.85
C ARG A 383 5.90 -26.70 -2.27
N ALA A 384 5.88 -26.84 -0.95
CA ALA A 384 5.29 -28.00 -0.29
C ALA A 384 3.79 -28.13 -0.62
N LEU A 385 3.02 -27.06 -0.47
CA LEU A 385 1.57 -27.04 -0.72
C LEU A 385 1.24 -27.38 -2.18
N SER A 386 2.06 -26.95 -3.14
CA SER A 386 1.87 -27.21 -4.57
C SER A 386 1.94 -28.69 -4.96
N SER A 387 2.53 -29.53 -4.10
CA SER A 387 2.63 -30.97 -4.34
C SER A 387 1.32 -31.73 -4.09
N PHE A 388 0.33 -31.10 -3.44
CA PHE A 388 -0.93 -31.74 -3.04
C PHE A 388 -2.08 -31.46 -4.03
N SER A 389 -3.06 -32.35 -4.05
CA SER A 389 -4.30 -32.32 -4.83
C SER A 389 -5.52 -32.57 -3.92
N GLY A 390 -6.72 -32.22 -4.38
CA GLY A 390 -7.94 -32.38 -3.59
C GLY A 390 -8.18 -33.86 -3.22
N GLY A 391 -8.48 -34.11 -1.95
CA GLY A 391 -8.62 -35.45 -1.37
C GLY A 391 -7.33 -36.03 -0.80
N ASP A 392 -6.18 -35.38 -0.98
CA ASP A 392 -4.93 -35.81 -0.37
C ASP A 392 -4.98 -35.63 1.15
N LYS A 393 -4.38 -36.60 1.86
CA LYS A 393 -4.20 -36.55 3.32
C LYS A 393 -2.72 -36.51 3.64
N THR A 394 -2.35 -35.61 4.54
CA THR A 394 -0.95 -35.44 4.94
C THR A 394 -0.86 -35.06 6.42
N GLN A 395 0.36 -35.13 6.96
CA GLN A 395 0.65 -34.64 8.30
C GLN A 395 1.45 -33.34 8.20
N ALA A 396 1.03 -32.31 8.92
CA ALA A 396 1.88 -31.16 9.20
C ALA A 396 2.51 -31.27 10.59
N VAL A 397 3.71 -30.71 10.71
CA VAL A 397 4.37 -30.45 11.99
C VAL A 397 4.35 -28.96 12.21
N ILE A 398 3.84 -28.56 13.38
CA ILE A 398 3.75 -27.16 13.78
C ILE A 398 4.46 -26.95 15.11
N GLU A 399 4.91 -25.72 15.34
CA GLU A 399 5.33 -25.23 16.65
C GLU A 399 4.25 -24.32 17.21
N ARG A 400 3.83 -24.60 18.45
CA ARG A 400 2.86 -23.82 19.22
C ARG A 400 3.34 -23.77 20.67
N ASP A 401 3.51 -22.57 21.22
CA ASP A 401 3.96 -22.37 22.61
C ASP A 401 5.20 -23.21 22.97
N ASP A 402 6.21 -23.19 22.10
CA ASP A 402 7.46 -23.98 22.19
C ASP A 402 7.27 -25.52 22.16
N GLN A 403 6.08 -26.00 21.80
CA GLN A 403 5.78 -27.42 21.62
C GLN A 403 5.66 -27.80 20.16
N THR A 404 6.30 -28.90 19.77
CA THR A 404 6.12 -29.50 18.45
C THR A 404 4.88 -30.39 18.42
N LEU A 405 3.88 -30.01 17.62
CA LEU A 405 2.65 -30.76 17.43
C LEU A 405 2.57 -31.36 16.02
N LYS A 406 1.85 -32.47 15.90
CA LYS A 406 1.56 -33.12 14.62
C LYS A 406 0.06 -33.07 14.36
N VAL A 407 -0.35 -32.49 13.24
CA VAL A 407 -1.75 -32.37 12.85
C VAL A 407 -2.00 -33.10 11.53
N GLN A 408 -3.18 -33.68 11.38
CA GLN A 408 -3.61 -34.33 10.14
C GLN A 408 -4.37 -33.32 9.30
N ILE A 409 -3.98 -33.17 8.04
CA ILE A 409 -4.58 -32.29 7.05
C ILE A 409 -5.22 -33.14 5.96
N GLU A 410 -6.43 -32.77 5.56
CA GLU A 410 -7.15 -33.32 4.41
C GLU A 410 -7.56 -32.17 3.52
N PHE A 411 -7.06 -32.17 2.27
CA PHE A 411 -7.21 -31.07 1.32
C PHE A 411 -8.49 -31.12 0.49
#